data_AF-A0A518AN21-F1
#
_entry.id   AF-A0A518AN21-F1
#
_cell.length_a   1.000
_cell.length_b   1.000
_cell.length_c   1.000
_cell.angle_alpha   90.00
_cell.angle_beta   90.00
_cell.angle_gamma   90.00
#
_symmetry.space_group_name_H-M   'P 1'
#
loop_
_entity.id
_entity.type
_entity.pdbx_description
1 polymer ?
#
loop_
_entity_poly.entity_id
_entity_poly.type
_entity_poly.pdbx_seq_one_letter_code
_entity_poly.pdbx_strand_id
1 'polypeptide(L)'
;MRLRPTFAFVLLGVLASGQTLAGTMASFTPLGVVPLDFPYSYGTGLSADGQTAFAYSAYNRSGSGLNSNMPVRWTESQGLEELVDRSRGISGVTTRSNSDGTALVGYNTNAGASGRTLPFLWTADSGYVELGLPHPLATFSFAFDVTDDASTVVGSYNRNGTRIPLYWTESGGYQLVELPAGYGSTHFYGVSDDGSVVIGHSVSMAQAFRWTDSNGFELLSTLGDDGGFVASQARNLSADGSVIVGSGELSEGDMAFRWTAETGMQPLGAVTDELVATGAFAVSGDGNVVGGSGRTASGVEGWIWDETHGVQSLRQLLVDQGVDMDDWIISEVNALSYDGSVVVGTAASASRQRNEAFIATLGTKVPEPPSAFLLLATVGGLAIVGRNRSRQFSSQSVSTPR
;
A
#
# COMPACT_ATOMS: atom_id res chain seq x y z
N MET A 1 43.85 -60.99 -23.06
CA MET A 1 44.45 -59.77 -22.49
C MET A 1 44.58 -58.74 -23.60
N ARG A 2 44.22 -57.48 -23.31
CA ARG A 2 44.21 -56.25 -24.14
C ARG A 2 42.84 -55.84 -24.73
N LEU A 3 42.40 -54.71 -24.19
CA LEU A 3 41.16 -53.96 -24.41
C LEU A 3 41.17 -53.22 -25.75
N ARG A 4 39.97 -52.94 -26.28
CA ARG A 4 39.70 -51.87 -27.26
C ARG A 4 38.91 -50.76 -26.56
N PRO A 5 39.10 -49.47 -26.92
CA PRO A 5 38.46 -48.35 -26.24
C PRO A 5 37.02 -48.15 -26.73
N THR A 6 36.12 -47.87 -25.78
CA THR A 6 34.75 -47.42 -26.04
C THR A 6 34.75 -45.89 -26.11
N PHE A 7 34.38 -45.32 -27.26
CA PHE A 7 34.09 -43.89 -27.37
C PHE A 7 32.68 -43.63 -26.84
N ALA A 8 32.57 -42.86 -25.76
CA ALA A 8 31.31 -42.31 -25.27
C ALA A 8 31.07 -40.94 -25.93
N PHE A 9 29.98 -40.82 -26.68
CA PHE A 9 29.43 -39.51 -27.07
C PHE A 9 28.65 -38.96 -25.88
N VAL A 10 29.16 -37.88 -25.28
CA VAL A 10 28.40 -37.07 -24.32
C VAL A 10 27.57 -36.08 -25.13
N LEU A 11 26.26 -36.30 -25.15
CA LEU A 11 25.30 -35.30 -25.62
C LEU A 11 25.16 -34.27 -24.48
N LEU A 12 25.80 -33.11 -24.61
CA LEU A 12 25.51 -31.97 -23.72
C LEU A 12 24.11 -31.46 -24.06
N GLY A 13 23.12 -31.89 -23.28
CA GLY A 13 21.83 -31.22 -23.22
C GLY A 13 22.02 -29.88 -22.53
N VAL A 14 21.90 -28.79 -23.28
CA VAL A 14 21.71 -27.46 -22.71
C VAL A 14 20.31 -27.48 -22.10
N LEU A 15 20.24 -27.66 -20.78
CA LEU A 15 19.05 -27.35 -19.99
C LEU A 15 18.91 -25.82 -20.04
N ALA A 16 18.13 -25.33 -21.01
CA ALA A 16 17.50 -24.03 -20.86
C ALA A 16 16.58 -24.16 -19.64
N SER A 17 16.99 -23.56 -18.52
CA SER A 17 16.14 -23.36 -17.36
C SER A 17 14.97 -22.47 -17.80
N GLY A 18 13.90 -23.11 -18.27
CA GLY A 18 12.60 -22.47 -18.40
C GLY A 18 12.11 -22.14 -17.00
N GLN A 19 12.58 -21.02 -16.47
CA GLN A 19 11.82 -20.25 -15.50
C GLN A 19 10.56 -19.82 -16.26
N THR A 20 9.51 -20.64 -16.18
CA THR A 20 8.17 -20.12 -16.42
C THR A 20 7.99 -19.00 -15.41
N LEU A 21 7.99 -17.76 -15.89
CA LEU A 21 7.53 -16.60 -15.15
C LEU A 21 6.07 -16.88 -14.80
N ALA A 22 5.85 -17.59 -13.69
CA ALA A 22 4.53 -17.70 -13.11
C ALA A 22 4.22 -16.29 -12.59
N GLY A 23 3.53 -15.50 -13.41
CA GLY A 23 2.99 -14.23 -12.96
C GLY A 23 2.15 -14.48 -11.71
N THR A 24 2.23 -13.57 -10.75
CA THR A 24 1.38 -13.63 -9.57
C THR A 24 -0.07 -13.55 -10.04
N MET A 25 -0.90 -14.51 -9.63
CA MET A 25 -2.32 -14.49 -9.94
C MET A 25 -3.02 -13.42 -9.09
N ALA A 26 -3.96 -12.70 -9.70
CA ALA A 26 -4.77 -11.75 -8.97
C ALA A 26 -5.66 -12.47 -7.96
N SER A 27 -5.89 -11.84 -6.80
CA SER A 27 -6.73 -12.40 -5.74
C SER A 27 -7.46 -11.31 -4.97
N PHE A 28 -8.58 -11.68 -4.36
CA PHE A 28 -9.31 -10.85 -3.40
C PHE A 28 -9.76 -11.72 -2.23
N THR A 29 -9.28 -11.39 -1.04
CA THR A 29 -9.58 -12.11 0.20
C THR A 29 -10.22 -11.14 1.20
N PRO A 30 -11.54 -11.24 1.44
CA PRO A 30 -12.15 -10.53 2.55
C PRO A 30 -11.60 -11.11 3.86
N LEU A 31 -11.13 -10.24 4.75
CA LEU A 31 -10.52 -10.69 6.00
C LEU A 31 -11.57 -11.21 6.98
N GLY A 32 -12.83 -10.78 6.83
CA GLY A 32 -13.88 -11.07 7.80
C GLY A 32 -13.83 -10.14 9.00
N VAL A 33 -14.40 -10.60 10.10
CA VAL A 33 -14.50 -9.86 11.37
C VAL A 33 -14.02 -10.75 12.49
N VAL A 34 -13.20 -10.20 13.38
CA VAL A 34 -12.83 -10.87 14.63
C VAL A 34 -13.05 -9.93 15.79
N PRO A 35 -13.82 -10.35 16.81
CA PRO A 35 -14.60 -11.58 16.95
C PRO A 35 -15.98 -11.45 16.31
N LEU A 36 -16.67 -12.59 16.16
CA LEU A 36 -17.92 -12.75 15.40
C LEU A 36 -19.08 -11.82 15.79
N ASP A 37 -19.00 -11.14 16.93
CA ASP A 37 -20.01 -10.18 17.38
C ASP A 37 -19.88 -8.80 16.70
N PHE A 38 -18.83 -8.55 15.91
CA PHE A 38 -18.52 -7.25 15.32
C PHE A 38 -18.96 -7.24 13.86
N PRO A 39 -20.00 -6.49 13.48
CA PRO A 39 -20.55 -6.56 12.13
C PRO A 39 -19.68 -5.86 11.08
N TYR A 40 -18.56 -5.23 11.44
CA TYR A 40 -17.73 -4.47 10.49
C TYR A 40 -16.25 -4.67 10.75
N SER A 41 -15.42 -4.55 9.70
CA SER A 41 -13.97 -4.40 9.80
C SER A 41 -13.43 -3.40 8.77
N TYR A 42 -12.28 -2.79 9.09
CA TYR A 42 -11.65 -1.74 8.28
C TYR A 42 -10.14 -1.97 8.22
N GLY A 43 -9.59 -2.11 7.01
CA GLY A 43 -8.16 -2.30 6.78
C GLY A 43 -7.40 -0.97 6.91
N THR A 44 -6.23 -0.99 7.55
CA THR A 44 -5.48 0.23 7.94
C THR A 44 -3.99 0.18 7.65
N GLY A 45 -3.40 -1.01 7.61
CA GLY A 45 -1.96 -1.19 7.41
C GLY A 45 -1.62 -2.47 6.66
N LEU A 46 -0.43 -2.50 6.07
CA LEU A 46 0.12 -3.61 5.31
C LEU A 46 1.64 -3.57 5.42
N SER A 47 2.29 -4.71 5.62
CA SER A 47 3.73 -4.82 5.53
C SER A 47 4.22 -4.63 4.09
N ALA A 48 5.43 -4.11 3.93
CA ALA A 48 6.13 -3.90 2.67
C ALA A 48 6.15 -5.15 1.77
N ASP A 49 6.29 -6.33 2.37
CA ASP A 49 6.27 -7.63 1.69
C ASP A 49 4.85 -8.14 1.32
N GLY A 50 3.81 -7.44 1.76
CA GLY A 50 2.41 -7.78 1.50
C GLY A 50 1.87 -8.97 2.30
N GLN A 51 2.62 -9.52 3.26
CA GLN A 51 2.21 -10.75 3.96
C GLN A 51 1.43 -10.52 5.26
N THR A 52 1.56 -9.34 5.86
CA THR A 52 0.89 -8.97 7.10
C THR A 52 -0.04 -7.79 6.87
N ALA A 53 -1.35 -7.99 7.05
CA ALA A 53 -2.32 -6.91 7.03
C ALA A 53 -2.79 -6.55 8.44
N PHE A 54 -3.11 -5.29 8.66
CA PHE A 54 -3.67 -4.78 9.90
C PHE A 54 -5.02 -4.13 9.65
N ALA A 55 -5.92 -4.32 10.59
CA ALA A 55 -7.27 -3.80 10.53
C ALA A 55 -7.79 -3.53 11.94
N TYR A 56 -9.01 -3.04 12.04
CA TYR A 56 -9.79 -3.16 13.26
C TYR A 56 -11.21 -3.62 12.96
N SER A 57 -11.76 -4.47 13.82
CA SER A 57 -13.19 -4.79 13.82
C SER A 57 -13.95 -3.74 14.62
N ALA A 58 -15.16 -3.38 14.20
CA ALA A 58 -15.98 -2.36 14.88
C ALA A 58 -17.40 -2.85 15.19
N TYR A 59 -17.93 -2.41 16.34
CA TYR A 59 -19.30 -2.64 16.77
C TYR A 59 -20.08 -1.32 16.88
N ASN A 60 -21.05 -1.11 15.98
CA ASN A 60 -21.84 0.12 15.94
C ASN A 60 -23.16 -0.06 16.73
N ARG A 61 -23.11 -0.18 18.06
CA ARG A 61 -24.32 -0.09 18.91
C ARG A 61 -24.53 1.34 19.38
N SER A 62 -25.55 1.98 18.84
CA SER A 62 -26.13 3.16 19.48
C SER A 62 -26.57 2.82 20.91
N GLY A 63 -26.09 3.58 21.90
CA GLY A 63 -26.63 3.58 23.27
C GLY A 63 -25.91 2.76 24.34
N SER A 64 -24.76 2.12 24.08
CA SER A 64 -24.03 1.34 25.11
C SER A 64 -22.79 2.02 25.70
N GLY A 65 -22.35 3.17 25.17
CA GLY A 65 -21.18 3.91 25.66
C GLY A 65 -19.83 3.22 25.40
N LEU A 66 -19.83 1.96 24.99
CA LEU A 66 -18.65 1.20 24.58
C LEU A 66 -18.62 1.11 23.05
N ASN A 67 -18.08 2.14 22.39
CA ASN A 67 -17.46 1.92 21.08
C ASN A 67 -16.43 0.82 21.30
N SER A 68 -16.68 -0.35 20.74
CA SER A 68 -15.78 -1.48 20.80
C SER A 68 -15.16 -1.57 19.42
N ASN A 69 -13.92 -1.11 19.30
CA ASN A 69 -13.06 -1.29 18.15
C ASN A 69 -11.92 -2.19 18.58
N MET A 70 -11.55 -3.12 17.71
CA MET A 70 -10.61 -4.18 18.07
C MET A 70 -9.52 -4.27 17.05
N PRO A 71 -8.29 -3.88 17.42
CA PRO A 71 -7.10 -4.08 16.59
C PRO A 71 -6.91 -5.56 16.27
N VAL A 72 -6.78 -5.86 14.98
CA VAL A 72 -6.52 -7.21 14.49
C VAL A 72 -5.37 -7.19 13.50
N ARG A 73 -4.65 -8.31 13.45
CA ARG A 73 -3.63 -8.62 12.43
C ARG A 73 -4.09 -9.81 11.63
N TRP A 74 -3.79 -9.83 10.34
CA TRP A 74 -4.00 -10.97 9.47
C TRP A 74 -2.67 -11.43 8.86
N THR A 75 -2.48 -12.74 8.78
CA THR A 75 -1.48 -13.38 7.91
C THR A 75 -2.13 -14.54 7.16
N GLU A 76 -1.58 -14.93 6.01
CA GLU A 76 -2.10 -16.08 5.25
C GLU A 76 -2.10 -17.38 6.08
N SER A 77 -1.06 -17.56 6.91
CA SER A 77 -0.87 -18.77 7.72
C SER A 77 -1.77 -18.86 8.95
N GLN A 78 -2.17 -17.72 9.53
CA GLN A 78 -2.89 -17.68 10.81
C GLN A 78 -4.31 -17.13 10.69
N GLY A 79 -4.65 -16.46 9.59
CA GLY A 79 -5.90 -15.72 9.47
C GLY A 79 -5.90 -14.50 10.40
N LEU A 80 -7.10 -14.04 10.79
CA LEU A 80 -7.25 -12.89 11.68
C LEU A 80 -6.98 -13.26 13.15
N GLU A 81 -6.15 -12.46 13.80
CA GLU A 81 -5.77 -12.56 15.21
C GLU A 81 -6.04 -11.23 15.94
N GLU A 82 -6.56 -11.31 17.17
CA GLU A 82 -6.73 -10.15 18.06
C GLU A 82 -5.37 -9.71 18.62
N LEU A 83 -5.08 -8.40 18.56
CA LEU A 83 -3.81 -7.87 19.06
C LEU A 83 -3.88 -7.36 20.50
N VAL A 84 -5.09 -7.23 21.04
CA VAL A 84 -5.32 -6.61 22.35
C VAL A 84 -6.29 -7.46 23.18
N ASP A 85 -5.93 -7.68 24.45
CA ASP A 85 -6.75 -8.44 25.40
C ASP A 85 -7.98 -7.65 25.86
N ARG A 86 -9.15 -8.16 25.47
CA ARG A 86 -10.48 -7.62 25.81
C ARG A 86 -10.76 -7.58 27.30
N SER A 87 -10.15 -8.48 28.09
CA SER A 87 -10.33 -8.54 29.55
C SER A 87 -9.84 -7.25 30.24
N ARG A 88 -8.98 -6.50 29.55
CA ARG A 88 -8.41 -5.23 30.03
C ARG A 88 -9.27 -4.01 29.66
N GLY A 89 -10.40 -4.22 28.98
CA GLY A 89 -11.34 -3.15 28.58
C GLY A 89 -10.80 -2.21 27.50
N ILE A 90 -9.77 -2.63 26.77
CA ILE A 90 -9.12 -1.81 25.76
C ILE A 90 -9.90 -1.92 24.44
N SER A 91 -10.26 -0.77 23.87
CA SER A 91 -10.93 -0.64 22.58
C SER A 91 -10.17 0.36 21.74
N GLY A 92 -9.54 -0.12 20.68
CA GLY A 92 -8.58 0.63 19.88
C GLY A 92 -8.92 0.66 18.40
N VAL A 93 -8.60 1.79 17.77
CA VAL A 93 -8.53 1.93 16.32
C VAL A 93 -7.06 1.85 15.93
N THR A 94 -6.71 1.00 14.97
CA THR A 94 -5.39 0.98 14.35
C THR A 94 -5.31 2.09 13.30
N THR A 95 -4.18 2.77 13.21
CA THR A 95 -3.98 3.86 12.25
C THR A 95 -2.94 3.50 11.20
N ARG A 96 -1.83 2.87 11.62
CA ARG A 96 -0.74 2.48 10.73
C ARG A 96 0.09 1.35 11.30
N SER A 97 0.72 0.60 10.41
CA SER A 97 1.79 -0.37 10.70
C SER A 97 3.12 0.11 10.15
N ASN A 98 4.20 -0.43 10.70
CA ASN A 98 5.52 -0.30 10.09
C ASN A 98 5.65 -1.22 8.86
N SER A 99 6.76 -1.07 8.12
CA SER A 99 6.94 -1.77 6.85
C SER A 99 7.21 -3.26 7.04
N ASP A 100 7.89 -3.69 8.11
CA ASP A 100 8.11 -5.13 8.35
C ASP A 100 6.89 -5.88 8.94
N GLY A 101 5.82 -5.16 9.29
CA GLY A 101 4.61 -5.73 9.88
C GLY A 101 4.80 -6.30 11.29
N THR A 102 5.83 -5.87 12.02
CA THR A 102 6.08 -6.26 13.41
C THR A 102 5.57 -5.25 14.41
N ALA A 103 5.22 -4.04 13.98
CA ALA A 103 4.67 -3.00 14.83
C ALA A 103 3.45 -2.29 14.20
N LEU A 104 2.59 -1.76 15.07
CA LEU A 104 1.53 -0.86 14.66
C LEU A 104 1.22 0.15 15.75
N VAL A 105 0.63 1.26 15.33
CA VAL A 105 0.11 2.30 16.21
C VAL A 105 -1.38 2.49 16.05
N GLY A 106 -1.96 3.11 17.07
CA GLY A 106 -3.36 3.44 17.08
C GLY A 106 -3.74 4.25 18.31
N TYR A 107 -5.03 4.35 18.55
CA TYR A 107 -5.54 5.03 19.74
C TYR A 107 -6.79 4.37 20.28
N ASN A 108 -7.00 4.49 21.58
CA ASN A 108 -8.17 3.97 22.27
C ASN A 108 -9.30 4.97 22.27
N THR A 109 -10.52 4.52 22.00
CA THR A 109 -11.70 5.40 22.00
C THR A 109 -12.35 5.55 23.37
N ASN A 110 -11.89 4.82 24.40
CA ASN A 110 -12.47 4.79 25.75
C ASN A 110 -11.46 4.30 26.82
N ALA A 111 -10.26 4.88 26.91
CA ALA A 111 -9.31 4.45 27.94
C ALA A 111 -9.74 4.92 29.35
N GLY A 112 -10.07 3.96 30.22
CA GLY A 112 -10.35 4.14 31.65
C GLY A 112 -11.67 4.84 32.01
N ALA A 113 -11.88 5.06 33.31
CA ALA A 113 -13.10 5.70 33.88
C ALA A 113 -13.29 7.17 33.47
N SER A 114 -12.32 7.76 32.77
CA SER A 114 -12.31 9.15 32.32
C SER A 114 -12.72 9.35 30.84
N GLY A 115 -12.92 8.28 30.06
CA GLY A 115 -13.33 8.38 28.65
C GLY A 115 -12.31 9.10 27.75
N ARG A 116 -11.01 8.93 28.02
CA ARG A 116 -9.95 9.63 27.29
C ARG A 116 -9.50 8.83 26.06
N THR A 117 -9.06 9.54 25.02
CA THR A 117 -8.39 8.92 23.89
C THR A 117 -6.90 8.90 24.10
N LEU A 118 -6.33 7.69 24.14
CA LEU A 118 -4.91 7.46 24.43
C LEU A 118 -4.24 6.70 23.29
N PRO A 119 -3.06 7.13 22.85
CA PRO A 119 -2.28 6.43 21.85
C PRO A 119 -1.68 5.14 22.42
N PHE A 120 -1.52 4.16 21.55
CA PHE A 120 -0.82 2.92 21.87
C PHE A 120 0.15 2.56 20.75
N LEU A 121 1.17 1.80 21.13
CA LEU A 121 2.09 1.10 20.25
C LEU A 121 1.95 -0.39 20.56
N TRP A 122 1.80 -1.22 19.53
CA TRP A 122 1.91 -2.66 19.65
C TRP A 122 3.14 -3.12 18.87
N THR A 123 3.93 -4.00 19.46
CA THR A 123 5.00 -4.71 18.75
C THR A 123 4.86 -6.23 18.98
N ALA A 124 5.42 -7.03 18.09
CA ALA A 124 5.47 -8.49 18.26
C ALA A 124 6.18 -8.91 19.55
N ASP A 125 7.20 -8.14 19.99
CA ASP A 125 8.02 -8.47 21.15
C ASP A 125 7.43 -7.99 22.48
N SER A 126 6.92 -6.75 22.52
CA SER A 126 6.41 -6.11 23.75
C SER A 126 4.89 -6.22 23.90
N GLY A 127 4.18 -6.63 22.85
CA GLY A 127 2.73 -6.61 22.80
C GLY A 127 2.18 -5.18 22.89
N TYR A 128 0.98 -5.04 23.47
CA TYR A 128 0.31 -3.75 23.60
C TYR A 128 0.95 -2.87 24.69
N VAL A 129 1.31 -1.65 24.32
CA VAL A 129 1.82 -0.61 25.22
C VAL A 129 1.01 0.68 25.04
N GLU A 130 0.35 1.13 26.11
CA GLU A 130 -0.30 2.45 26.14
C GLU A 130 0.75 3.54 26.39
N LEU A 131 0.81 4.56 25.53
CA LEU A 131 1.83 5.62 25.62
C LEU A 131 1.42 6.76 26.57
N GLY A 132 0.13 6.85 26.91
CA GLY A 132 -0.41 7.82 27.86
C GLY A 132 -0.65 9.21 27.27
N LEU A 133 -0.61 10.25 28.10
CA LEU A 133 -0.80 11.63 27.67
C LEU A 133 0.51 12.42 27.77
N PRO A 134 0.82 13.27 26.79
CA PRO A 134 2.04 14.08 26.78
C PRO A 134 2.00 15.25 27.76
N HIS A 135 0.83 15.60 28.31
CA HIS A 135 0.67 16.79 29.14
C HIS A 135 -0.48 16.61 30.16
N PRO A 136 -0.36 17.10 31.41
CA PRO A 136 -1.40 16.94 32.43
C PRO A 136 -2.76 17.54 32.07
N LEU A 137 -2.75 18.61 31.26
CA LEU A 137 -3.98 19.26 30.74
C LEU A 137 -4.50 18.63 29.45
N ALA A 138 -3.80 17.63 28.88
CA ALA A 138 -4.30 16.96 27.70
C ALA A 138 -5.54 16.13 28.04
N THR A 139 -6.55 16.22 27.18
CA THR A 139 -7.78 15.43 27.31
C THR A 139 -7.82 14.26 26.34
N PHE A 140 -7.05 14.33 25.26
CA PHE A 140 -6.84 13.26 24.30
C PHE A 140 -5.47 13.38 23.60
N SER A 141 -4.95 12.25 23.13
CA SER A 141 -3.79 12.16 22.25
C SER A 141 -4.00 11.02 21.23
N PHE A 142 -3.45 11.20 20.03
CA PHE A 142 -3.56 10.27 18.90
C PHE A 142 -2.16 9.90 18.41
N ALA A 143 -1.96 8.65 18.02
CA ALA A 143 -0.85 8.20 17.21
C ALA A 143 -1.36 7.93 15.80
N PHE A 144 -0.68 8.47 14.80
CA PHE A 144 -1.10 8.39 13.40
C PHE A 144 -0.17 7.52 12.58
N ASP A 145 1.13 7.55 12.87
CA ASP A 145 2.12 6.81 12.09
C ASP A 145 3.36 6.48 12.93
N VAL A 146 4.19 5.55 12.45
CA VAL A 146 5.36 4.99 13.13
C VAL A 146 6.47 4.68 12.12
N THR A 147 7.73 4.93 12.51
CA THR A 147 8.90 4.58 11.70
C THR A 147 9.06 3.07 11.54
N ASP A 148 9.85 2.64 10.56
CA ASP A 148 9.99 1.21 10.23
C ASP A 148 10.54 0.39 11.41
N ASP A 149 11.53 0.96 12.11
CA ASP A 149 12.14 0.39 13.30
C ASP A 149 11.29 0.49 14.58
N ALA A 150 10.04 0.99 14.46
CA ALA A 150 9.11 1.24 15.55
C ALA A 150 9.62 2.18 16.67
N SER A 151 10.72 2.91 16.43
CA SER A 151 11.36 3.74 17.44
C SER A 151 10.71 5.11 17.63
N THR A 152 10.03 5.61 16.60
CA THR A 152 9.41 6.93 16.58
C THR A 152 7.95 6.85 16.16
N VAL A 153 7.07 7.39 17.00
CA VAL A 153 5.62 7.49 16.73
C VAL A 153 5.25 8.95 16.56
N VAL A 154 4.61 9.31 15.44
CA VAL A 154 4.10 10.66 15.20
C VAL A 154 2.61 10.76 15.51
N GLY A 155 2.20 11.92 15.99
CA GLY A 155 0.86 12.08 16.52
C GLY A 155 0.46 13.52 16.82
N SER A 156 -0.64 13.66 17.55
CA SER A 156 -1.07 14.95 18.08
C SER A 156 -1.84 14.80 19.37
N TYR A 157 -1.86 15.86 20.18
CA TYR A 157 -2.64 15.91 21.41
C TYR A 157 -3.40 17.21 21.56
N ASN A 158 -4.44 17.21 22.39
CA ASN A 158 -5.16 18.43 22.73
C ASN A 158 -4.45 19.23 23.82
N ARG A 159 -4.32 20.54 23.61
CA ARG A 159 -3.98 21.50 24.65
C ARG A 159 -4.92 22.68 24.56
N ASN A 160 -5.84 22.79 25.53
CA ASN A 160 -6.82 23.89 25.62
C ASN A 160 -7.59 24.13 24.30
N GLY A 161 -8.05 23.06 23.64
CA GLY A 161 -8.78 23.16 22.37
C GLY A 161 -7.92 23.25 21.11
N THR A 162 -6.60 23.42 21.24
CA THR A 162 -5.65 23.38 20.12
C THR A 162 -5.07 21.97 19.97
N ARG A 163 -4.94 21.45 18.75
CA ARG A 163 -4.17 20.22 18.52
C ARG A 163 -2.72 20.58 18.23
N ILE A 164 -1.83 19.98 19.02
CA ILE A 164 -0.39 20.20 18.95
C ILE A 164 0.25 18.91 18.42
N PRO A 165 1.04 18.99 17.36
CA PRO A 165 1.77 17.83 16.86
C PRO A 165 2.91 17.45 17.81
N LEU A 166 3.24 16.16 17.82
CA LEU A 166 4.32 15.61 18.60
C LEU A 166 4.93 14.41 17.90
N TYR A 167 6.13 14.05 18.34
CA TYR A 167 6.68 12.72 18.17
C TYR A 167 6.94 12.11 19.56
N TRP A 168 6.89 10.79 19.63
CA TRP A 168 7.22 10.00 20.80
C TRP A 168 8.34 9.04 20.46
N THR A 169 9.33 8.92 21.34
CA THR A 169 10.36 7.87 21.28
C THR A 169 10.44 7.15 22.62
N GLU A 170 10.89 5.90 22.63
CA GLU A 170 11.00 5.12 23.87
C GLU A 170 11.99 5.78 24.87
N SER A 171 13.10 6.31 24.36
CA SER A 171 14.15 6.91 25.20
C SER A 171 13.87 8.37 25.60
N GLY A 172 13.20 9.13 24.74
CA GLY A 172 12.93 10.57 24.92
C GLY A 172 11.54 10.90 25.43
N GLY A 173 10.60 9.95 25.38
CA GLY A 173 9.19 10.19 25.65
C GLY A 173 8.57 11.15 24.62
N TYR A 174 7.63 11.98 25.06
CA TYR A 174 6.96 12.95 24.18
C TYR A 174 7.80 14.19 23.94
N GLN A 175 8.04 14.47 22.67
CA GLN A 175 8.77 15.64 22.20
C GLN A 175 7.84 16.50 21.33
N LEU A 176 7.81 17.80 21.63
CA LEU A 176 6.97 18.76 20.93
C LEU A 176 7.71 19.29 19.71
N VAL A 177 6.99 19.42 18.60
CA VAL A 177 7.48 20.18 17.44
C VAL A 177 7.02 21.62 17.59
N GLU A 178 7.98 22.54 17.69
CA GLU A 178 7.66 23.97 17.68
C GLU A 178 7.13 24.37 16.31
N LEU A 179 5.91 24.91 16.29
CA LEU A 179 5.27 25.37 15.08
C LEU A 179 5.73 26.80 14.74
N PRO A 180 6.06 27.10 13.47
CA PRO A 180 6.33 28.47 13.06
C PRO A 180 5.12 29.37 13.32
N ALA A 181 5.38 30.66 13.56
CA ALA A 181 4.32 31.64 13.75
C ALA A 181 3.35 31.63 12.55
N GLY A 182 2.05 31.51 12.83
CA GLY A 182 0.99 31.46 11.81
C GLY A 182 0.48 30.06 11.47
N TYR A 183 1.23 28.98 11.77
CA TYR A 183 0.77 27.61 11.52
C TYR A 183 -0.33 27.13 12.49
N GLY A 184 -0.39 27.74 13.69
CA GLY A 184 -1.49 27.54 14.63
C GLY A 184 -1.75 26.07 14.99
N SER A 185 -2.94 25.54 14.69
CA SER A 185 -3.27 24.13 14.96
C SER A 185 -2.84 23.25 13.79
N THR A 186 -2.13 22.15 14.09
CA THR A 186 -1.52 21.28 13.06
C THR A 186 -1.75 19.81 13.38
N HIS A 187 -1.93 18.99 12.35
CA HIS A 187 -2.04 17.52 12.45
C HIS A 187 -0.88 16.87 11.71
N PHE A 188 -0.16 15.98 12.37
CA PHE A 188 0.76 15.05 11.71
C PHE A 188 -0.04 13.84 11.24
N TYR A 189 0.16 13.41 10.01
CA TYR A 189 -0.54 12.26 9.44
C TYR A 189 0.39 11.11 9.06
N GLY A 190 1.64 11.40 8.72
CA GLY A 190 2.59 10.36 8.32
C GLY A 190 4.05 10.71 8.58
N VAL A 191 4.89 9.69 8.65
CA VAL A 191 6.35 9.76 8.80
C VAL A 191 7.03 8.78 7.84
N SER A 192 8.18 9.16 7.27
CA SER A 192 9.00 8.26 6.45
C SER A 192 9.59 7.13 7.29
N ASP A 193 9.99 6.03 6.65
CA ASP A 193 10.53 4.85 7.33
C ASP A 193 11.74 5.18 8.21
N ASP A 194 12.57 6.13 7.78
CA ASP A 194 13.76 6.62 8.49
C ASP A 194 13.51 7.79 9.45
N GLY A 195 12.27 8.25 9.58
CA GLY A 195 11.91 9.37 10.46
C GLY A 195 12.27 10.76 9.96
N SER A 196 12.89 10.90 8.78
CA SER A 196 13.44 12.18 8.29
C SER A 196 12.39 13.14 7.71
N VAL A 197 11.25 12.62 7.26
CA VAL A 197 10.15 13.41 6.68
C VAL A 197 8.87 13.16 7.45
N VAL A 198 8.21 14.24 7.89
CA VAL A 198 6.87 14.18 8.51
C VAL A 198 5.90 15.00 7.67
N ILE A 199 4.71 14.49 7.44
CA ILE A 199 3.68 15.18 6.66
C ILE A 199 2.44 15.49 7.49
N GLY A 200 1.67 16.44 7.02
CA GLY A 200 0.43 16.77 7.70
C GLY A 200 -0.39 17.87 7.07
N HIS A 201 -1.24 18.46 7.90
CA HIS A 201 -2.10 19.58 7.57
C HIS A 201 -2.04 20.68 8.65
N SER A 202 -1.89 21.92 8.19
CA SER A 202 -2.06 23.13 9.01
C SER A 202 -3.50 23.60 8.93
N VAL A 203 -4.25 23.47 10.02
CA VAL A 203 -5.66 23.91 10.10
C VAL A 203 -5.77 25.41 9.92
N SER A 204 -4.83 26.17 10.48
CA SER A 204 -4.86 27.63 10.42
C SER A 204 -4.58 28.18 9.01
N MET A 205 -3.83 27.42 8.19
CA MET A 205 -3.55 27.80 6.81
C MET A 205 -4.35 27.01 5.78
N ALA A 206 -5.14 26.03 6.23
CA ALA A 206 -5.87 25.07 5.40
C ALA A 206 -4.97 24.32 4.39
N GLN A 207 -3.71 24.07 4.73
CA GLN A 207 -2.70 23.61 3.76
C GLN A 207 -1.93 22.39 4.25
N ALA A 208 -1.64 21.50 3.30
CA ALA A 208 -0.71 20.39 3.48
C ALA A 208 0.71 20.93 3.67
N PHE A 209 1.49 20.27 4.52
CA PHE A 209 2.90 20.58 4.69
C PHE A 209 3.74 19.29 4.73
N ARG A 210 5.03 19.43 4.46
CA ARG A 210 6.07 18.50 4.92
C ARG A 210 7.00 19.21 5.89
N TRP A 211 7.55 18.44 6.82
CA TRP A 211 8.54 18.89 7.79
C TRP A 211 9.77 17.98 7.69
N THR A 212 10.94 18.59 7.79
CA THR A 212 12.24 17.88 7.88
C THR A 212 13.09 18.60 8.91
N ASP A 213 14.04 17.90 9.53
CA ASP A 213 14.98 18.53 10.46
C ASP A 213 15.80 19.65 9.82
N SER A 214 16.18 19.50 8.54
CA SER A 214 17.05 20.48 7.87
C SER A 214 16.33 21.74 7.44
N ASN A 215 15.05 21.63 7.01
CA ASN A 215 14.32 22.75 6.40
C ASN A 215 13.14 23.24 7.25
N GLY A 216 12.79 22.55 8.33
CA GLY A 216 11.58 22.84 9.10
C GLY A 216 10.31 22.60 8.29
N PHE A 217 9.26 23.38 8.57
CA PHE A 217 7.96 23.27 7.90
C PHE A 217 7.97 23.93 6.52
N GLU A 218 7.51 23.18 5.53
CA GLU A 218 7.29 23.64 4.17
C GLU A 218 5.87 23.31 3.73
N LEU A 219 5.09 24.33 3.37
CA LEU A 219 3.76 24.16 2.79
C LEU A 219 3.89 23.58 1.38
N LEU A 220 3.08 22.56 1.07
CA LEU A 220 3.19 21.83 -0.21
C LEU A 220 2.43 22.49 -1.37
N SER A 221 1.57 23.46 -1.07
CA SER A 221 0.82 24.17 -2.11
C SER A 221 1.65 25.32 -2.69
N THR A 222 1.70 25.38 -4.02
CA THR A 222 1.97 26.64 -4.71
C THR A 222 0.66 27.42 -4.77
N LEU A 223 0.54 28.49 -3.96
CA LEU A 223 -0.32 29.61 -4.33
C LEU A 223 0.22 30.15 -5.66
N GLY A 224 -0.33 29.66 -6.77
CA GLY A 224 -0.28 30.34 -8.06
C GLY A 224 -1.62 31.03 -8.28
N ASP A 225 -1.59 32.22 -8.87
CA ASP A 225 -2.76 33.07 -9.17
C ASP A 225 -3.77 32.43 -10.18
N ASP A 226 -3.65 31.13 -10.46
CA ASP A 226 -4.24 30.42 -11.59
C ASP A 226 -5.29 29.35 -11.19
N GLY A 227 -5.76 29.31 -9.93
CA GLY A 227 -6.84 28.39 -9.52
C GLY A 227 -6.39 27.03 -8.95
N GLY A 228 -5.31 27.01 -8.16
CA GLY A 228 -4.89 25.83 -7.40
C GLY A 228 -5.79 25.47 -6.21
N PHE A 229 -5.44 24.40 -5.48
CA PHE A 229 -6.19 23.92 -4.32
C PHE A 229 -6.38 25.01 -3.25
N VAL A 230 -7.64 25.27 -2.86
CA VAL A 230 -8.00 26.24 -1.82
C VAL A 230 -7.82 25.68 -0.41
N ALA A 231 -7.82 24.36 -0.28
CA ALA A 231 -7.42 23.64 0.93
C ALA A 231 -6.71 22.33 0.55
N SER A 232 -5.78 21.84 1.38
CA SER A 232 -5.09 20.56 1.13
C SER A 232 -4.69 19.84 2.41
N GLN A 233 -4.62 18.52 2.35
CA GLN A 233 -4.17 17.64 3.44
C GLN A 233 -3.27 16.54 2.87
N ALA A 234 -2.03 16.46 3.35
CA ALA A 234 -1.14 15.33 3.06
C ALA A 234 -1.55 14.14 3.94
N ARG A 235 -1.89 13.01 3.33
CA ARG A 235 -2.44 11.83 4.00
C ARG A 235 -1.46 10.68 4.09
N ASN A 236 -0.52 10.57 3.15
CA ASN A 236 0.46 9.49 3.09
C ASN A 236 1.73 9.90 2.33
N LEU A 237 2.80 9.13 2.49
CA LEU A 237 4.10 9.32 1.84
C LEU A 237 4.78 7.98 1.50
N SER A 238 5.66 7.97 0.50
CA SER A 238 6.53 6.83 0.18
C SER A 238 7.50 6.54 1.32
N ALA A 239 8.15 5.37 1.30
CA ALA A 239 9.09 4.92 2.32
C ALA A 239 10.20 5.95 2.60
N ASP A 240 10.71 6.58 1.53
CA ASP A 240 11.74 7.61 1.57
C ASP A 240 11.20 9.05 1.73
N GLY A 241 9.89 9.22 1.82
CA GLY A 241 9.21 10.52 1.92
C GLY A 241 9.31 11.41 0.68
N SER A 242 9.80 10.92 -0.45
CA SER A 242 9.96 11.70 -1.69
C SER A 242 8.64 11.95 -2.43
N VAL A 243 7.68 11.05 -2.28
CA VAL A 243 6.34 11.17 -2.85
C VAL A 243 5.33 11.36 -1.72
N ILE A 244 4.51 12.41 -1.81
CA ILE A 244 3.46 12.71 -0.83
C ILE A 244 2.11 12.69 -1.54
N VAL A 245 1.11 12.05 -0.95
CA VAL A 245 -0.24 11.99 -1.52
C VAL A 245 -1.28 12.50 -0.54
N GLY A 246 -2.42 12.93 -1.06
CA GLY A 246 -3.50 13.38 -0.21
C GLY A 246 -4.73 13.83 -0.95
N SER A 247 -5.47 14.73 -0.32
CA SER A 247 -6.70 15.32 -0.82
C SER A 247 -6.59 16.84 -0.79
N GLY A 248 -7.07 17.51 -1.82
CA GLY A 248 -7.26 18.94 -1.82
C GLY A 248 -8.63 19.35 -2.36
N GLU A 249 -9.05 20.56 -2.02
CA GLU A 249 -10.28 21.18 -2.50
C GLU A 249 -9.95 22.14 -3.65
N LEU A 250 -10.56 21.96 -4.81
CA LEU A 250 -10.53 22.92 -5.92
C LEU A 250 -11.88 23.65 -6.00
N SER A 251 -11.95 24.71 -6.81
CA SER A 251 -13.22 25.42 -7.06
C SER A 251 -14.30 24.50 -7.64
N GLU A 252 -13.90 23.46 -8.36
CA GLU A 252 -14.77 22.49 -9.01
C GLU A 252 -15.11 21.28 -8.11
N GLY A 253 -14.43 21.12 -6.97
CA GLY A 253 -14.64 20.03 -6.02
C GLY A 253 -13.36 19.40 -5.47
N ASP A 254 -13.52 18.40 -4.60
CA ASP A 254 -12.40 17.67 -4.00
C ASP A 254 -11.65 16.84 -5.04
N MET A 255 -10.32 16.85 -4.99
CA MET A 255 -9.46 16.03 -5.84
C MET A 255 -8.27 15.47 -5.07
N ALA A 256 -7.91 14.23 -5.37
CA ALA A 256 -6.68 13.61 -4.91
C ALA A 256 -5.47 14.31 -5.53
N PHE A 257 -4.33 14.34 -4.82
CA PHE A 257 -3.08 14.85 -5.38
C PHE A 257 -1.90 13.92 -5.09
N ARG A 258 -0.88 14.06 -5.93
CA ARG A 258 0.48 13.53 -5.74
C ARG A 258 1.46 14.70 -5.81
N TRP A 259 2.36 14.78 -4.85
CA TRP A 259 3.38 15.81 -4.73
C TRP A 259 4.76 15.18 -4.78
N THR A 260 5.67 15.82 -5.51
CA THR A 260 7.12 15.59 -5.45
C THR A 260 7.83 16.92 -5.36
N ALA A 261 9.09 16.94 -4.93
CA ALA A 261 9.87 18.17 -4.89
C ALA A 261 10.06 18.78 -6.30
N GLU A 262 10.14 17.93 -7.32
CA GLU A 262 10.39 18.30 -8.71
C GLU A 262 9.16 18.91 -9.39
N THR A 263 7.98 18.32 -9.18
CA THR A 263 6.75 18.71 -9.88
C THR A 263 5.78 19.52 -9.03
N GLY A 264 6.03 19.63 -7.72
CA GLY A 264 5.06 20.21 -6.79
C GLY A 264 3.77 19.38 -6.73
N MET A 265 2.68 20.01 -6.30
CA MET A 265 1.39 19.34 -6.15
C MET A 265 0.72 19.15 -7.51
N GLN A 266 0.54 17.91 -7.92
CA GLN A 266 -0.14 17.52 -9.16
C GLN A 266 -1.46 16.83 -8.81
N PRO A 267 -2.61 17.28 -9.34
CA PRO A 267 -3.87 16.56 -9.16
C PRO A 267 -3.80 15.18 -9.83
N LEU A 268 -4.34 14.16 -9.15
CA LEU A 268 -4.39 12.80 -9.67
C LEU A 268 -5.67 12.59 -10.46
N GLY A 269 -5.54 12.77 -11.77
CA GLY A 269 -6.55 12.39 -12.76
C GLY A 269 -7.75 13.33 -12.82
N ALA A 270 -8.23 13.56 -14.04
CA ALA A 270 -9.56 14.11 -14.28
C ALA A 270 -10.54 12.94 -14.34
N VAL A 271 -11.66 13.08 -13.63
CA VAL A 271 -13.02 12.88 -14.13
C VAL A 271 -13.02 12.13 -15.48
N THR A 272 -12.93 10.80 -15.45
CA THR A 272 -13.79 10.10 -16.41
C THR A 272 -15.21 10.43 -15.96
N ASP A 273 -16.18 10.54 -16.88
CA ASP A 273 -17.58 10.78 -16.45
C ASP A 273 -18.07 9.75 -15.41
N GLU A 274 -17.32 8.66 -15.25
CA GLU A 274 -17.60 7.54 -14.36
C GLU A 274 -16.88 7.62 -13.01
N LEU A 275 -15.65 8.15 -12.89
CA LEU A 275 -14.88 8.18 -11.63
C LEU A 275 -14.05 9.46 -11.42
N VAL A 276 -14.24 10.08 -10.26
CA VAL A 276 -13.49 11.24 -9.77
C VAL A 276 -12.67 10.85 -8.54
N ALA A 277 -11.34 10.88 -8.63
CA ALA A 277 -10.47 10.60 -7.49
C ALA A 277 -10.49 11.77 -6.49
N THR A 278 -11.13 11.59 -5.33
CA THR A 278 -11.35 12.68 -4.35
C THR A 278 -10.36 12.66 -3.18
N GLY A 279 -9.76 11.51 -2.87
CA GLY A 279 -8.73 11.43 -1.84
C GLY A 279 -7.80 10.26 -2.04
N ALA A 280 -6.49 10.52 -1.98
CA ALA A 280 -5.45 9.50 -1.91
C ALA A 280 -5.11 9.20 -0.45
N PHE A 281 -5.16 7.93 -0.06
CA PHE A 281 -4.92 7.47 1.32
C PHE A 281 -3.70 6.56 1.43
N ALA A 282 -3.24 5.98 0.31
CA ALA A 282 -2.09 5.09 0.26
C ALA A 282 -1.17 5.46 -0.91
N VAL A 283 0.12 5.27 -0.70
CA VAL A 283 1.15 5.27 -1.75
C VAL A 283 2.09 4.10 -1.46
N SER A 284 2.58 3.43 -2.50
CA SER A 284 3.54 2.33 -2.38
C SER A 284 4.88 2.83 -1.84
N GLY A 285 5.65 1.92 -1.24
CA GLY A 285 6.96 2.24 -0.66
C GLY A 285 7.93 2.84 -1.70
N ASP A 286 7.85 2.39 -2.95
CA ASP A 286 8.61 2.92 -4.08
C ASP A 286 8.01 4.19 -4.73
N GLY A 287 6.85 4.67 -4.25
CA GLY A 287 6.23 5.91 -4.72
C GLY A 287 5.53 5.85 -6.09
N ASN A 288 5.42 4.66 -6.70
CA ASN A 288 4.93 4.47 -8.07
C ASN A 288 3.43 4.19 -8.17
N VAL A 289 2.83 3.62 -7.12
CA VAL A 289 1.41 3.28 -7.08
C VAL A 289 0.73 4.10 -5.98
N VAL A 290 -0.42 4.68 -6.30
CA VAL A 290 -1.24 5.45 -5.35
C VAL A 290 -2.62 4.83 -5.26
N GLY A 291 -3.21 4.78 -4.08
CA GLY A 291 -4.56 4.28 -3.86
C GLY A 291 -5.39 5.22 -3.01
N GLY A 292 -6.70 5.16 -3.19
CA GLY A 292 -7.60 5.97 -2.39
C GLY A 292 -9.08 5.69 -2.63
N SER A 293 -9.90 6.71 -2.39
CA SER A 293 -11.34 6.69 -2.57
C SER A 293 -11.77 7.82 -3.50
N GLY A 294 -12.74 7.51 -4.36
CA GLY A 294 -13.30 8.39 -5.37
C GLY A 294 -14.80 8.29 -5.42
N ARG A 295 -15.40 9.12 -6.28
CA ARG A 295 -16.84 9.19 -6.48
C ARG A 295 -17.19 8.82 -7.91
N THR A 296 -18.26 8.04 -8.04
CA THR A 296 -18.93 7.75 -9.29
C THR A 296 -20.40 8.19 -9.22
N ALA A 297 -21.13 8.08 -10.32
CA ALA A 297 -22.58 8.28 -10.31
C ALA A 297 -23.32 7.26 -9.42
N SER A 298 -22.73 6.10 -9.15
CA SER A 298 -23.32 5.02 -8.36
C SER A 298 -22.89 5.01 -6.88
N GLY A 299 -21.87 5.78 -6.50
CA GLY A 299 -21.46 5.91 -5.11
C GLY A 299 -19.97 6.15 -4.92
N VAL A 300 -19.44 5.63 -3.81
CA VAL A 300 -18.01 5.67 -3.50
C VAL A 300 -17.32 4.46 -4.11
N GLU A 301 -16.13 4.66 -4.67
CA GLU A 301 -15.33 3.60 -5.26
C GLU A 301 -13.84 3.73 -4.92
N GLY A 302 -13.21 2.62 -4.57
CA GLY A 302 -11.77 2.54 -4.39
C GLY A 302 -11.04 2.45 -5.71
N TRP A 303 -9.95 3.19 -5.82
CA TRP A 303 -9.16 3.30 -7.04
C TRP A 303 -7.68 3.10 -6.77
N ILE A 304 -6.95 2.74 -7.83
CA ILE A 304 -5.49 2.78 -7.87
C ILE A 304 -5.03 3.68 -9.01
N TRP A 305 -3.83 4.22 -8.91
CA TRP A 305 -3.18 5.04 -9.92
C TRP A 305 -1.74 4.58 -10.08
N ASP A 306 -1.29 4.58 -11.32
CA ASP A 306 0.14 4.57 -11.67
C ASP A 306 0.36 5.53 -12.85
N GLU A 307 1.61 5.90 -13.10
CA GLU A 307 1.95 6.87 -14.13
C GLU A 307 1.62 6.40 -15.56
N THR A 308 1.56 5.08 -15.78
CA THR A 308 1.31 4.49 -17.11
C THR A 308 -0.18 4.48 -17.45
N HIS A 309 -1.02 4.15 -16.48
CA HIS A 309 -2.45 3.89 -16.69
C HIS A 309 -3.35 5.01 -16.17
N GLY A 310 -2.83 5.91 -15.32
CA GLY A 310 -3.66 6.90 -14.63
C GLY A 310 -4.56 6.26 -13.57
N VAL A 311 -5.64 6.96 -13.20
CA VAL A 311 -6.60 6.48 -12.20
C VAL A 311 -7.45 5.36 -12.80
N GLN A 312 -7.53 4.22 -12.11
CA GLN A 312 -8.29 3.04 -12.49
C GLN A 312 -9.18 2.58 -11.34
N SER A 313 -10.39 2.11 -11.65
CA SER A 313 -11.21 1.36 -10.69
C SER A 313 -10.46 0.10 -10.25
N LEU A 314 -10.21 -0.05 -8.95
CA LEU A 314 -9.57 -1.26 -8.42
C LEU A 314 -10.48 -2.48 -8.62
N ARG A 315 -11.80 -2.29 -8.48
CA ARG A 315 -12.78 -3.36 -8.70
C ARG A 315 -12.73 -3.84 -10.14
N GLN A 316 -12.78 -2.93 -11.11
CA GLN A 316 -12.75 -3.31 -12.52
C GLN A 316 -11.42 -3.98 -12.89
N LEU A 317 -10.30 -3.48 -12.36
CA LEU A 317 -8.99 -4.11 -12.55
C LEU A 317 -8.97 -5.57 -12.07
N LEU A 318 -9.52 -5.86 -10.88
CA LEU A 318 -9.61 -7.22 -10.35
C LEU A 318 -10.51 -8.11 -11.21
N VAL A 319 -11.65 -7.59 -11.69
CA VAL A 319 -12.54 -8.31 -12.62
C VAL A 319 -11.82 -8.64 -13.93
N ASP A 320 -11.09 -7.68 -14.50
CA ASP A 320 -10.32 -7.87 -15.73
C ASP A 320 -9.17 -8.89 -15.56
N GLN A 321 -8.71 -9.09 -14.32
CA GLN A 321 -7.74 -10.11 -13.93
C GLN A 321 -8.39 -11.45 -13.54
N GLY A 322 -9.70 -11.60 -13.69
CA GLY A 322 -10.43 -12.84 -13.48
C GLY A 322 -10.87 -13.11 -12.04
N VAL A 323 -10.85 -12.10 -11.18
CA VAL A 323 -11.34 -12.19 -9.79
C VAL A 323 -12.85 -11.94 -9.76
N ASP A 324 -13.59 -12.79 -9.07
CA ASP A 324 -15.02 -12.61 -8.84
C ASP A 324 -15.30 -11.50 -7.81
N MET A 325 -15.96 -10.44 -8.25
CA MET A 325 -16.30 -9.25 -7.46
C MET A 325 -17.82 -8.96 -7.46
N ASP A 326 -18.66 -9.96 -7.72
CA ASP A 326 -20.12 -9.77 -7.80
C ASP A 326 -20.74 -9.33 -6.46
N ASP A 327 -20.20 -9.83 -5.35
CA ASP A 327 -20.65 -9.50 -4.00
C ASP A 327 -20.03 -8.20 -3.44
N TRP A 328 -18.97 -7.70 -4.07
CA TRP A 328 -18.03 -6.75 -3.46
C TRP A 328 -17.95 -5.42 -4.19
N ILE A 329 -18.13 -4.34 -3.43
CA ILE A 329 -17.84 -2.97 -3.85
C ILE A 329 -16.70 -2.45 -2.99
N ILE A 330 -15.55 -2.19 -3.59
CA ILE A 330 -14.41 -1.61 -2.88
C ILE A 330 -14.69 -0.12 -2.67
N SER A 331 -14.67 0.35 -1.42
CA SER A 331 -14.92 1.75 -1.09
C SER A 331 -13.64 2.55 -0.88
N GLU A 332 -12.60 1.92 -0.34
CA GLU A 332 -11.36 2.58 0.05
C GLU A 332 -10.16 1.66 -0.15
N VAL A 333 -9.07 2.22 -0.66
CA VAL A 333 -7.73 1.63 -0.61
C VAL A 333 -6.93 2.37 0.46
N ASN A 334 -6.51 1.66 1.51
CA ASN A 334 -5.95 2.25 2.73
C ASN A 334 -4.46 1.95 2.93
N ALA A 335 -3.94 0.86 2.35
CA ALA A 335 -2.53 0.54 2.36
C ALA A 335 -2.11 -0.26 1.11
N LEU A 336 -0.83 -0.15 0.76
CA LEU A 336 -0.19 -0.78 -0.39
C LEU A 336 1.13 -1.41 0.07
N SER A 337 1.54 -2.53 -0.56
CA SER A 337 2.89 -3.07 -0.40
C SER A 337 3.95 -2.12 -0.97
N TYR A 338 5.23 -2.44 -0.74
CA TYR A 338 6.33 -1.60 -1.20
C TYR A 338 6.31 -1.35 -2.72
N ASP A 339 5.96 -2.37 -3.50
CA ASP A 339 5.84 -2.33 -4.96
C ASP A 339 4.40 -2.04 -5.46
N GLY A 340 3.46 -1.83 -4.55
CA GLY A 340 2.05 -1.59 -4.85
C GLY A 340 1.28 -2.79 -5.40
N SER A 341 1.85 -3.99 -5.40
CA SER A 341 1.20 -5.20 -5.92
C SER A 341 0.16 -5.82 -4.97
N VAL A 342 0.22 -5.51 -3.67
CA VAL A 342 -0.74 -5.98 -2.66
C VAL A 342 -1.46 -4.77 -2.07
N VAL A 343 -2.76 -4.91 -1.89
CA VAL A 343 -3.67 -3.85 -1.47
C VAL A 343 -4.43 -4.27 -0.23
N VAL A 344 -4.50 -3.40 0.77
CA VAL A 344 -5.42 -3.51 1.90
C VAL A 344 -6.39 -2.33 1.90
N GLY A 345 -7.65 -2.61 2.17
CA GLY A 345 -8.69 -1.59 2.14
C GLY A 345 -10.00 -2.04 2.78
N THR A 346 -11.06 -1.32 2.45
CA THR A 346 -12.44 -1.63 2.90
C THR A 346 -13.34 -1.88 1.70
N ALA A 347 -14.16 -2.93 1.77
CA ALA A 347 -15.16 -3.27 0.77
C ALA A 347 -16.51 -3.59 1.40
N ALA A 348 -17.61 -3.21 0.74
CA ALA A 348 -18.96 -3.57 1.13
C ALA A 348 -19.38 -4.88 0.48
N SER A 349 -19.93 -5.80 1.27
CA SER A 349 -20.54 -7.05 0.82
C SER A 349 -22.05 -6.90 0.69
N ALA A 350 -22.60 -7.12 -0.51
CA ALA A 350 -24.03 -7.04 -0.78
C ALA A 350 -24.82 -8.16 -0.09
N SER A 351 -24.32 -9.39 -0.10
CA SER A 351 -24.95 -10.55 0.54
C SER A 351 -24.91 -10.46 2.06
N ARG A 352 -23.81 -9.93 2.62
CA ARG A 352 -23.61 -9.83 4.07
C ARG A 352 -24.09 -8.51 4.67
N GLN A 353 -24.43 -7.53 3.84
CA GLN A 353 -24.94 -6.21 4.23
C GLN A 353 -24.00 -5.49 5.22
N ARG A 354 -22.69 -5.56 4.97
CA ARG A 354 -21.66 -4.96 5.84
C ARG A 354 -20.38 -4.61 5.09
N ASN A 355 -19.57 -3.75 5.72
CA ASN A 355 -18.20 -3.47 5.30
C ASN A 355 -17.22 -4.47 5.92
N GLU A 356 -16.23 -4.89 5.16
CA GLU A 356 -15.11 -5.71 5.62
C GLU A 356 -13.78 -5.18 5.11
N ALA A 357 -12.75 -5.34 5.93
CA ALA A 357 -11.39 -5.25 5.49
C ALA A 357 -11.11 -6.34 4.45
N PHE A 358 -10.30 -6.04 3.45
CA PHE A 358 -9.83 -7.02 2.48
C PHE A 358 -8.32 -6.91 2.31
N ILE A 359 -7.73 -8.00 1.83
CA ILE A 359 -6.42 -8.01 1.18
C ILE A 359 -6.60 -8.50 -0.27
N ALA A 360 -5.97 -7.84 -1.23
CA ALA A 360 -6.01 -8.20 -2.64
C ALA A 360 -4.60 -8.19 -3.23
N THR A 361 -4.34 -9.11 -4.15
CA THR A 361 -3.10 -9.14 -4.94
C THR A 361 -3.43 -8.76 -6.37
N LEU A 362 -2.68 -7.81 -6.93
CA LEU A 362 -2.77 -7.41 -8.31
C LEU A 362 -1.92 -8.35 -9.17
N GLY A 363 -2.53 -8.94 -10.19
CA GLY A 363 -1.82 -9.83 -11.09
C GLY A 363 -0.84 -9.05 -11.97
N THR A 364 0.40 -9.54 -12.08
CA THR A 364 1.29 -9.10 -13.16
C THR A 364 0.91 -9.90 -14.40
N LYS A 365 0.45 -9.22 -15.47
CA LYS A 365 0.22 -9.91 -16.74
C LYS A 365 1.51 -10.62 -17.12
N VAL A 366 1.49 -11.95 -17.18
CA VAL A 366 2.54 -12.70 -17.87
C VAL A 366 2.58 -12.13 -19.29
N PRO A 367 3.71 -11.58 -19.77
CA PRO A 367 3.80 -11.18 -21.17
C PRO A 367 3.39 -12.41 -21.98
N GLU A 368 2.36 -12.29 -22.82
CA GLU A 368 2.05 -13.40 -23.74
C GLU A 368 3.37 -13.75 -24.44
N PRO A 369 3.81 -15.02 -24.41
CA PRO A 369 4.99 -15.39 -25.17
C PRO A 369 4.71 -14.93 -26.60
N PRO A 370 5.56 -14.08 -27.20
CA PRO A 370 5.27 -13.46 -28.49
C PRO A 370 4.82 -14.57 -29.43
N SER A 371 3.62 -14.40 -29.98
CA SER A 371 2.86 -15.37 -30.77
C SER A 371 3.55 -15.69 -32.12
N ALA A 372 4.79 -16.13 -32.04
CA ALA A 372 5.67 -16.49 -33.12
C ALA A 372 6.62 -17.55 -32.56
N PHE A 373 6.24 -18.82 -32.74
CA PHE A 373 7.06 -20.06 -32.76
C PHE A 373 6.33 -21.25 -32.12
N LEU A 374 5.10 -21.52 -32.58
CA LEU A 374 4.60 -22.89 -32.65
C LEU A 374 4.47 -23.27 -34.12
N LEU A 375 5.64 -23.49 -34.74
CA LEU A 375 5.73 -24.10 -36.05
C LEU A 375 5.37 -25.58 -35.89
N LEU A 376 4.27 -25.96 -36.53
CA LEU A 376 3.79 -27.32 -36.69
C LEU A 376 4.93 -28.27 -37.11
N ALA A 377 5.28 -29.22 -36.25
CA ALA A 377 5.98 -30.44 -36.67
C ALA A 377 4.96 -31.42 -37.27
N THR A 378 4.43 -31.09 -38.46
CA THR A 378 3.71 -32.08 -39.29
C THR A 378 4.71 -32.79 -40.19
N VAL A 379 4.90 -34.09 -39.90
CA VAL A 379 5.13 -35.22 -40.82
C VAL A 379 5.92 -34.92 -42.10
N GLY A 380 7.15 -35.42 -42.16
CA GLY A 380 7.97 -35.46 -43.38
C GLY A 380 9.07 -36.51 -43.32
N GLY A 381 8.70 -37.78 -43.23
CA GLY A 381 9.62 -38.87 -43.53
C GLY A 381 9.78 -39.02 -45.04
N LEU A 382 11.01 -38.96 -45.56
CA LEU A 382 11.36 -39.66 -46.80
C LEU A 382 12.85 -40.00 -46.82
N ALA A 383 13.10 -41.29 -47.05
CA ALA A 383 14.35 -41.99 -46.96
C ALA A 383 15.32 -41.64 -48.10
N ILE A 384 16.62 -41.59 -47.80
CA ILE A 384 17.67 -41.94 -48.76
C ILE A 384 18.68 -42.86 -48.09
N VAL A 385 18.51 -44.16 -48.34
CA VAL A 385 19.59 -45.16 -48.27
C VAL A 385 20.40 -45.02 -49.56
N GLY A 386 21.70 -44.71 -49.45
CA GLY A 386 22.56 -44.49 -50.62
C GLY A 386 24.05 -44.68 -50.31
N ARG A 387 24.46 -45.94 -50.23
CA ARG A 387 25.83 -46.50 -50.22
C ARG A 387 27.00 -45.58 -50.58
N ASN A 388 28.02 -45.63 -49.71
CA ASN A 388 29.44 -45.40 -50.00
C ASN A 388 29.90 -45.99 -51.35
N ARG A 389 30.53 -45.17 -52.20
CA ARG A 389 31.65 -45.58 -53.06
C ARG A 389 32.64 -44.42 -53.22
N SER A 390 33.80 -44.60 -52.59
CA SER A 390 35.06 -43.95 -52.94
C SER A 390 35.50 -44.31 -54.36
N ARG A 391 35.95 -43.33 -55.16
CA ARG A 391 37.01 -43.53 -56.17
C ARG A 391 37.59 -42.19 -56.66
N GLN A 392 38.92 -42.21 -56.76
CA GLN A 392 39.85 -41.16 -57.19
C GLN A 392 39.60 -40.70 -58.64
N PHE A 393 39.92 -39.43 -58.95
CA PHE A 393 40.48 -38.93 -60.22
C PHE A 393 41.12 -37.56 -59.92
N SER A 394 42.45 -37.49 -59.74
CA SER A 394 43.49 -37.15 -60.73
C SER A 394 43.37 -35.75 -61.34
N SER A 395 44.42 -34.96 -61.09
CA SER A 395 44.84 -33.72 -61.73
C SER A 395 44.66 -33.68 -63.26
N GLN A 396 44.28 -32.52 -63.80
CA GLN A 396 45.01 -31.87 -64.90
C GLN A 396 44.65 -30.37 -64.97
N SER A 397 45.69 -29.55 -64.93
CA SER A 397 45.73 -28.17 -65.40
C SER A 397 45.89 -28.13 -66.93
N VAL A 398 45.37 -27.11 -67.61
CA VAL A 398 46.11 -26.19 -68.52
C VAL A 398 45.20 -25.45 -69.53
N SER A 399 45.57 -24.18 -69.70
CA SER A 399 45.46 -23.23 -70.83
C SER A 399 44.14 -22.53 -71.19
N THR A 400 44.29 -21.21 -71.11
CA THR A 400 43.59 -20.08 -71.77
C THR A 400 43.53 -20.18 -73.31
N PRO A 401 42.73 -19.31 -73.95
CA PRO A 401 43.35 -18.18 -74.65
C PRO A 401 42.55 -16.86 -74.58
N ARG A 402 43.21 -15.76 -74.21
CA ARG A 402 43.45 -14.56 -75.03
C ARG A 402 44.28 -13.54 -74.27
#